data_AF-A0A963NYZ3-F1
#
_entry.id   AF-A0A963NYZ3-F1
#
_cell.length_a   1.000
_cell.length_b   1.000
_cell.length_c   1.000
_cell.angle_alpha   90.00
_cell.angle_beta   90.00
_cell.angle_gamma   90.00
#
_symmetry.space_group_name_H-M   'P 1'
#
loop_
_entity.id
_entity.type
_entity.pdbx_description
1 polymer ?
#
loop_
_entity_poly.entity_id
_entity_poly.type
_entity_poly.pdbx_seq_one_letter_code
_entity_poly.pdbx_strand_id
1 'polypeptide(L)' 'MSQFTDFKVADIGLAGWGHREIAIAEKEMPGLMALRDEYGDSQPLEGARIVGCLHMTIQTAVL' A
#
# COMPACT_ATOMS: atom_id res chain seq x y z
N MET A 1 2.96 6.47 20.97
CA MET A 1 2.46 6.09 19.63
C MET A 1 0.95 6.22 19.69
N SER A 2 0.32 7.06 18.87
CA SER A 2 -1.14 7.13 18.83
C SER A 2 -1.67 5.80 18.31
N GLN A 3 -2.67 5.23 18.98
CA GLN A 3 -3.32 4.01 18.52
C GLN A 3 -4.30 4.41 17.42
N PHE A 4 -3.92 4.23 16.16
CA PHE A 4 -4.86 4.32 15.04
C PHE A 4 -5.81 3.13 15.12
N THR A 5 -7.13 3.37 15.14
CA THR A 5 -8.16 2.32 15.34
C THR A 5 -9.22 2.30 14.25
N ASP A 6 -9.13 3.16 13.24
CA ASP A 6 -10.11 3.23 12.15
C ASP A 6 -9.79 2.22 11.04
N PHE A 7 -9.89 0.93 11.38
CA PHE A 7 -9.81 -0.17 10.44
C PHE A 7 -10.56 -1.39 10.98
N LYS A 8 -10.98 -2.28 10.08
CA LYS A 8 -11.56 -3.57 10.46
C LYS A 8 -11.03 -4.66 9.53
N VAL A 9 -10.18 -5.51 10.09
CA VAL A 9 -9.55 -6.64 9.39
C VAL A 9 -9.77 -7.92 10.20
N ALA A 10 -9.51 -9.08 9.59
CA ALA A 10 -9.69 -10.36 10.27
C ALA A 10 -8.68 -10.58 11.41
N ASP A 11 -7.40 -10.28 11.18
CA ASP A 11 -6.32 -10.46 12.17
C ASP A 11 -5.16 -9.49 11.90
N ILE A 12 -4.86 -8.61 12.87
CA ILE A 12 -3.75 -7.66 12.79
C ILE A 12 -2.37 -8.32 13.03
N GLY A 13 -2.35 -9.50 13.68
CA GLY A 13 -1.11 -10.26 13.92
C GLY A 13 -0.41 -10.72 12.65
N LEU A 14 -1.12 -10.77 11.52
CA LEU A 14 -0.59 -11.14 10.20
C LEU A 14 0.20 -10.01 9.52
N ALA A 15 0.21 -8.79 10.07
CA ALA A 15 0.87 -7.64 9.45
C ALA A 15 2.35 -7.91 9.12
N GLY A 16 3.09 -8.56 10.02
CA GLY A 16 4.51 -8.87 9.78
C GLY A 16 4.74 -9.82 8.58
N TRP A 17 3.82 -10.75 8.34
CA TRP A 17 3.87 -11.60 7.13
C TRP A 17 3.44 -10.81 5.89
N GLY A 18 2.36 -10.05 5.99
CA GLY A 18 1.87 -9.19 4.91
C GLY A 18 2.96 -8.26 4.35
N HIS A 19 3.75 -7.63 5.22
CA HIS A 19 4.87 -6.77 4.78
C HIS A 19 5.94 -7.53 4.00
N ARG A 20 6.22 -8.80 4.34
CA ARG A 20 7.18 -9.62 3.59
C ARG A 20 6.66 -9.96 2.19
N GLU A 21 5.39 -10.29 2.07
CA GLU A 21 4.75 -10.58 0.77
C GLU A 21 4.68 -9.32 -0.11
N ILE A 22 4.37 -8.16 0.48
CA ILE A 22 4.39 -6.86 -0.23
C ILE A 22 5.78 -6.59 -0.80
N ALA A 23 6.84 -6.76 0.00
CA ALA A 23 8.22 -6.55 -0.46
C ALA A 23 8.64 -7.51 -1.60
N ILE A 24 8.02 -8.69 -1.68
CA ILE A 24 8.21 -9.60 -2.82
C ILE A 24 7.43 -9.07 -4.03
N ALA A 25 6.17 -8.67 -3.85
CA ALA A 25 5.31 -8.18 -4.92
C ALA A 25 5.81 -6.88 -5.57
N GLU A 26 6.46 -5.99 -4.82
CA GLU A 26 7.09 -4.77 -5.37
C GLU A 26 8.10 -5.10 -6.48
N LYS A 27 8.85 -6.21 -6.36
CA LYS A 27 9.80 -6.66 -7.38
C LYS A 27 9.12 -7.14 -8.66
N GLU A 28 7.90 -7.65 -8.54
CA GLU A 28 7.08 -8.14 -9.66
C GLU A 28 6.18 -7.05 -10.27
N MET A 29 6.17 -5.84 -9.70
CA MET A 29 5.34 -4.71 -10.15
C MET A 29 6.20 -3.48 -10.53
N PRO A 30 7.15 -3.60 -11.48
CA PRO A 30 8.12 -2.56 -11.78
C PRO A 30 7.49 -1.26 -12.29
N GLY A 31 6.31 -1.33 -12.94
CA GLY A 31 5.60 -0.15 -13.39
C GLY A 31 5.12 0.74 -12.24
N LEU A 32 4.64 0.15 -11.14
CA LEU A 32 4.24 0.93 -9.96
C LEU A 32 5.45 1.50 -9.24
N MET A 33 6.56 0.76 -9.17
CA MET A 33 7.80 1.26 -8.56
C MET A 33 8.37 2.43 -9.35
N ALA A 34 8.36 2.35 -10.68
CA ALA A 34 8.78 3.46 -11.54
C ALA A 34 7.94 4.72 -11.33
N LEU A 35 6.62 4.59 -11.16
CA LEU A 35 5.75 5.74 -10.85
C LEU A 35 6.08 6.36 -9.49
N ARG A 36 6.38 5.54 -8.47
CA ARG A 36 6.81 6.03 -7.15
C ARG A 36 8.13 6.80 -7.25
N ASP A 37 9.10 6.28 -8.02
CA ASP A 37 10.40 6.93 -8.23
C ASP A 37 10.26 8.25 -9.01
N GLU A 38 9.44 8.28 -10.06
CA GLU A 38 9.26 9.46 -10.93
C GLU A 38 8.47 10.58 -10.24
N TYR A 39 7.41 10.24 -9.51
CA TYR A 39 6.47 11.22 -8.95
C TYR A 39 6.59 11.41 -7.42
N GLY A 40 7.47 10.66 -6.76
CA GLY A 40 7.68 10.73 -5.32
C GLY A 40 8.03 12.13 -4.82
N ASP A 41 8.90 12.86 -5.52
CA ASP A 41 9.30 14.21 -5.09
C ASP A 41 8.25 15.29 -5.39
N SER A 42 7.47 15.12 -6.47
CA SER A 42 6.48 16.11 -6.91
C SER A 42 5.14 16.01 -6.18
N GLN A 43 4.90 14.92 -5.46
CA GLN A 43 3.70 14.68 -4.64
C GLN A 43 2.39 15.06 -5.37
N PRO A 44 2.13 14.54 -6.59
CA PRO A 44 1.01 15.01 -7.44
C PRO A 44 -0.37 14.73 -6.85
N LEU A 45 -0.46 13.87 -5.82
CA LEU A 45 -1.70 13.51 -5.13
C LEU A 45 -1.87 14.26 -3.79
N GLU A 46 -1.03 15.25 -3.49
CA GLU A 46 -1.15 16.05 -2.27
C GLU A 46 -2.56 16.68 -2.16
N GLY A 47 -3.22 16.46 -1.03
CA GLY A 47 -4.59 16.93 -0.76
C GLY A 47 -5.71 16.08 -1.38
N ALA A 48 -5.41 15.10 -2.23
CA ALA A 48 -6.42 14.19 -2.76
C ALA A 48 -6.98 13.26 -1.66
N ARG A 49 -8.28 12.92 -1.76
CA ARG A 49 -8.95 11.92 -0.91
C ARG A 49 -9.48 10.80 -1.79
N ILE A 50 -8.86 9.63 -1.71
CA ILE A 50 -9.10 8.51 -2.63
C ILE A 50 -9.87 7.41 -1.90
N VAL A 51 -10.96 6.94 -2.50
CA VAL A 51 -11.72 5.77 -2.02
C VAL A 51 -11.45 4.62 -2.98
N GLY A 52 -10.96 3.49 -2.46
CA GLY A 52 -10.74 2.26 -3.22
C GLY A 52 -11.78 1.20 -2.91
N CYS A 53 -12.38 0.60 -3.95
CA CYS A 53 -13.21 -0.60 -3.84
C CYS A 53 -12.65 -1.64 -4.82
N LEU A 54 -11.54 -2.23 -4.41
CA LEU A 54 -10.81 -3.26 -5.16
C LEU A 54 -10.68 -4.49 -4.27
N HIS A 55 -10.31 -5.62 -4.86
CA HIS A 55 -9.96 -6.80 -4.06
C HIS A 55 -8.75 -6.47 -3.18
N MET A 56 -8.89 -6.65 -1.86
CA MET A 56 -7.82 -6.31 -0.91
C MET A 56 -6.74 -7.41 -0.88
N THR A 57 -5.94 -7.48 -1.94
CA THR A 57 -4.86 -8.46 -2.13
C THR A 57 -3.47 -7.85 -1.87
N ILE A 58 -2.41 -8.67 -1.93
CA ILE A 58 -1.02 -8.19 -1.83
C ILE A 58 -0.70 -7.19 -2.94
N GLN A 59 -1.20 -7.40 -4.15
CA GLN A 59 -0.97 -6.49 -5.28
C GLN A 59 -1.65 -5.13 -5.07
N THR A 60 -2.85 -5.10 -4.50
CA THR A 60 -3.53 -3.84 -4.16
C THR A 60 -2.84 -3.10 -3.00
N ALA A 61 -2.09 -3.79 -2.15
CA ALA A 61 -1.23 -3.12 -1.17
C ALA A 61 0.02 -2.46 -1.80
N VAL A 62 0.40 -2.85 -3.02
CA VAL A 62 1.49 -2.22 -3.79
C VAL A 62 0.97 -1.05 -4.65
N LEU A 63 -0.30 -1.09 -5.08
CA LEU A 63 -0.97 -0.01 -5.81
C LEU A 63 -0.89 1.32 -5.05
#